data_AF-A0A7H9AWS2-F1
#
_entry.id   AF-A0A7H9AWS2-F1
#
_cell.length_a   1.000
_cell.length_b   1.000
_cell.length_c   1.000
_cell.angle_alpha   90.00
_cell.angle_beta   90.00
_cell.angle_gamma   90.00
#
_symmetry.space_group_name_H-M   'P 1'
#
loop_
_entity.id
_entity.type
_entity.pdbx_description
1 polymer ?
#
loop_
_entity_poly.entity_id
_entity_poly.type
_entity_poly.pdbx_seq_one_letter_code
_entity_poly.pdbx_strand_id
1 'polypeptide(L)'
;MHNHSRIPSISFNNASGSKGREYPQVKRPRLSSPMLQDLTNQMHTARVSHRNSTDVTQSARLMNKYVFGDAAAIEEVKKRERKILKDILHFKNAISEIEKETSQIRETQLPDLQYSMSKRFTICNEIRKEITKLDSQIQLKDREVDLQRKNEEMAKSNLAKKFSIEVQELENQLKKILDDENAQWNSKILELENLKPDKEIAYEIKQLKEELSKVTEELNTLRLRNEEKYCKYDEELNEKFKNFQGSKKIAMDSLTDEQKQLKDRGKKLELERETLLNEMSELDNITKEVVEKISGIKTSSTEILAQNKPSKEKLDLIERQHKLAKEEFEIVKEIAQQKEIYYNAKFDKMEQEQLRRRRLENSIDELTGKVRRFAYILNDTETSTRYSVDYAGKTLRDISNEKTYTFTRIIPSSLMLENDLLMQEYHMYHEMCLQKGYNFNLISVSEVPSESFRIAVVDYVNSKCHESHQIHLQYVFLSEEMPSQDMLLKTGHELDNEIKLKIEQDSLELDSTRIELMGDLKNLSSIINDRNQTLMSGIGVLKFQLLRKDDLLGRPVNFYFMEINDKKMMKTLDDSVASNQLTSSPIGLIFNKLLSDTKSFFLFHIDQTKENEALLEVSGNLRKLKNFRIKSNDKNRLL
;
A
#
# COMPACT_ATOMS: atom_id res chain seq x y z
N MET A 1 -44.23 -50.86 -69.73
CA MET A 1 -45.06 -49.90 -68.98
C MET A 1 -44.17 -49.16 -67.98
N HIS A 2 -44.37 -47.84 -67.92
CA HIS A 2 -43.61 -46.74 -67.28
C HIS A 2 -42.28 -47.00 -66.54
N ASN A 3 -41.21 -46.62 -67.24
CA ASN A 3 -39.94 -46.11 -66.73
C ASN A 3 -40.09 -44.65 -66.27
N HIS A 4 -39.49 -44.28 -65.13
CA HIS A 4 -38.90 -42.95 -64.95
C HIS A 4 -37.69 -43.01 -63.99
N SER A 5 -36.51 -43.07 -64.60
CA SER A 5 -35.25 -42.57 -64.07
C SER A 5 -35.20 -41.05 -64.21
N ARG A 6 -34.62 -40.34 -63.25
CA ARG A 6 -33.87 -39.09 -63.51
C ARG A 6 -33.00 -38.65 -62.32
N ILE A 7 -31.72 -38.56 -62.64
CA ILE A 7 -30.61 -37.90 -61.93
C ILE A 7 -30.79 -36.37 -62.04
N PRO A 8 -30.27 -35.59 -61.07
CA PRO A 8 -29.68 -34.28 -61.36
C PRO A 8 -28.25 -34.21 -60.76
N SER A 9 -27.17 -34.36 -61.54
CA SER A 9 -26.46 -33.40 -62.41
C SER A 9 -25.97 -32.12 -61.71
N ILE A 10 -24.67 -32.10 -61.48
CA ILE A 10 -23.81 -30.95 -61.19
C ILE A 10 -23.86 -29.96 -62.37
N SER A 11 -23.88 -28.66 -62.09
CA SER A 11 -23.37 -27.65 -63.02
C SER A 11 -22.54 -26.63 -62.27
N PHE A 12 -21.25 -26.57 -62.63
CA PHE A 12 -20.43 -25.39 -62.52
C PHE A 12 -20.74 -24.48 -63.72
N ASN A 13 -20.81 -23.18 -63.52
CA ASN A 13 -20.20 -22.26 -64.47
C ASN A 13 -19.80 -20.92 -63.85
N ASN A 14 -18.54 -20.59 -64.10
CA ASN A 14 -17.85 -19.34 -63.85
C ASN A 14 -18.25 -18.25 -64.85
N ALA A 15 -18.18 -16.99 -64.42
CA ALA A 15 -17.62 -15.83 -65.15
C ALA A 15 -17.86 -14.58 -64.28
N SER A 16 -16.89 -14.09 -63.49
CA SER A 16 -15.84 -13.12 -63.85
C SER A 16 -16.36 -11.77 -64.33
N GLY A 17 -16.01 -10.68 -63.63
CA GLY A 17 -16.10 -9.34 -64.22
C GLY A 17 -16.19 -8.19 -63.22
N SER A 18 -15.06 -7.80 -62.64
CA SER A 18 -14.88 -6.59 -61.83
C SER A 18 -15.35 -5.31 -62.52
N LYS A 19 -15.93 -4.38 -61.74
CA LYS A 19 -15.61 -2.93 -61.68
C LYS A 19 -16.76 -2.18 -61.01
N GLY A 20 -16.46 -1.36 -60.00
CA GLY A 20 -17.38 -0.32 -59.53
C GLY A 20 -17.38 -0.17 -58.01
N ARG A 21 -16.81 0.93 -57.56
CA ARG A 21 -16.77 1.42 -56.17
C ARG A 21 -18.18 1.43 -55.57
N GLU A 22 -18.31 1.01 -54.32
CA GLU A 22 -19.04 1.73 -53.26
C GLU A 22 -18.99 0.95 -51.93
N TYR A 23 -18.50 1.61 -50.89
CA TYR A 23 -18.52 1.12 -49.51
C TYR A 23 -19.97 1.08 -48.99
N PRO A 24 -20.44 0.03 -48.30
CA PRO A 24 -21.53 0.19 -47.34
C PRO A 24 -20.93 0.57 -46.00
N GLN A 25 -21.22 1.81 -45.61
CA GLN A 25 -20.80 2.42 -44.38
C GLN A 25 -21.29 1.66 -43.14
N VAL A 26 -20.40 1.62 -42.15
CA VAL A 26 -20.68 1.40 -40.74
C VAL A 26 -21.84 2.29 -40.30
N LYS A 27 -22.99 1.70 -39.99
CA LYS A 27 -24.10 2.39 -39.33
C LYS A 27 -23.70 2.71 -37.89
N ARG A 28 -23.13 3.90 -37.68
CA ARG A 28 -23.16 4.60 -36.39
C ARG A 28 -24.59 5.05 -36.11
N PRO A 29 -25.14 4.86 -34.89
CA PRO A 29 -26.29 5.66 -34.48
C PRO A 29 -25.80 7.08 -34.20
N ARG A 30 -26.17 8.00 -35.10
CA ARG A 30 -26.19 9.45 -34.84
C ARG A 30 -27.54 9.78 -34.20
N LEU A 31 -27.52 10.34 -33.00
CA LEU A 31 -28.55 11.28 -32.56
C LEU A 31 -27.87 12.65 -32.49
N SER A 32 -28.20 13.49 -33.47
CA SER A 32 -27.91 14.93 -33.49
C SER A 32 -28.97 15.64 -32.64
N SER A 33 -28.59 16.42 -31.62
CA SER A 33 -28.50 17.91 -31.60
C SER A 33 -29.89 18.59 -31.44
N PRO A 34 -30.04 19.80 -30.85
CA PRO A 34 -29.09 20.79 -30.31
C PRO A 34 -29.35 21.01 -28.78
N MET A 35 -28.61 21.74 -27.94
CA MET A 35 -28.14 23.12 -28.01
C MET A 35 -27.07 23.28 -26.90
N LEU A 36 -25.89 23.79 -27.27
CA LEU A 36 -25.19 24.71 -26.39
C LEU A 36 -25.87 26.05 -26.61
N GLN A 37 -26.50 26.58 -25.56
CA GLN A 37 -26.88 27.98 -25.50
C GLN A 37 -26.31 28.53 -24.20
N ASP A 38 -25.54 29.61 -24.34
CA ASP A 38 -25.00 30.41 -23.26
C ASP A 38 -26.06 30.68 -22.18
N LEU A 39 -25.69 30.44 -20.91
CA LEU A 39 -26.36 31.01 -19.75
C LEU A 39 -25.31 31.48 -18.74
N THR A 40 -24.69 32.62 -19.09
CA THR A 40 -24.43 33.65 -18.09
C THR A 40 -25.77 34.24 -17.64
N ASN A 41 -25.90 34.57 -16.35
CA ASN A 41 -27.03 35.28 -15.72
C ASN A 41 -28.41 34.59 -15.73
N GLN A 42 -28.78 33.97 -14.60
CA GLN A 42 -30.14 34.10 -14.06
C GLN A 42 -30.10 34.27 -12.54
N MET A 43 -30.18 35.54 -12.13
CA MET A 43 -30.90 35.93 -10.92
C MET A 43 -32.39 35.59 -11.07
N HIS A 44 -33.06 35.50 -9.92
CA HIS A 44 -34.51 35.48 -9.70
C HIS A 44 -35.16 34.08 -9.84
N THR A 45 -36.03 33.60 -8.96
CA THR A 45 -36.98 34.23 -8.05
C THR A 45 -37.40 33.18 -7.00
N ALA A 46 -37.23 33.50 -5.71
CA ALA A 46 -37.90 32.74 -4.66
C ALA A 46 -39.41 32.99 -4.74
N ARG A 47 -40.22 31.93 -4.85
CA ARG A 47 -41.67 32.00 -4.76
C ARG A 47 -42.09 32.26 -3.31
N VAL A 48 -42.89 33.32 -3.19
CA VAL A 48 -43.68 33.73 -2.06
C VAL A 48 -44.61 32.59 -1.60
N SER A 49 -44.52 32.21 -0.33
CA SER A 49 -45.62 31.60 0.40
C SER A 49 -45.96 32.49 1.58
N HIS A 50 -47.10 33.18 1.46
CA HIS A 50 -47.72 33.96 2.50
C HIS A 50 -48.07 33.10 3.72
N ARG A 51 -47.52 33.45 4.89
CA ARG A 51 -48.24 33.35 6.17
C ARG A 51 -47.63 34.30 7.21
N ASN A 52 -48.30 35.44 7.34
CA ASN A 52 -48.52 36.26 8.53
C ASN A 52 -47.43 36.27 9.62
N SER A 53 -46.62 37.32 9.63
CA SER A 53 -46.49 38.14 10.84
C SER A 53 -46.32 39.61 10.44
N THR A 54 -47.28 40.40 10.90
CA THR A 54 -47.23 41.86 10.98
C THR A 54 -46.03 42.29 11.82
N ASP A 55 -45.09 43.02 11.21
CA ASP A 55 -44.38 44.17 11.82
C ASP A 55 -43.19 44.61 10.93
N VAL A 56 -43.51 45.24 9.79
CA VAL A 56 -42.53 45.98 8.97
C VAL A 56 -43.01 47.42 8.80
N THR A 57 -43.00 48.18 9.89
CA THR A 57 -43.11 49.66 9.86
C THR A 57 -42.22 50.35 10.90
N GLN A 58 -41.07 49.75 11.27
CA GLN A 58 -40.11 50.39 12.20
C GLN A 58 -38.75 50.79 11.60
N SER A 59 -38.43 50.46 10.35
CA SER A 59 -37.08 50.73 9.81
C SER A 59 -36.87 52.16 9.28
N ALA A 60 -37.93 52.91 8.96
CA ALA A 60 -37.81 54.32 8.54
C ALA A 60 -37.78 55.34 9.70
N ARG A 61 -38.05 54.91 10.95
CA ARG A 61 -38.05 55.80 12.13
C ARG A 61 -36.69 55.91 12.83
N LEU A 62 -35.67 55.15 12.42
CA LEU A 62 -34.31 55.23 12.97
C LEU A 62 -33.43 56.31 12.32
N MET A 63 -33.87 56.91 11.20
CA MET A 63 -33.14 58.00 10.53
C MET A 63 -33.45 59.39 11.12
N ASN A 64 -34.44 59.51 12.02
CA ASN A 64 -34.93 60.80 12.54
C ASN A 64 -34.62 61.05 14.03
N LYS A 65 -33.46 60.58 14.52
CA LYS A 65 -32.98 60.96 15.86
C LYS A 65 -31.45 61.11 15.95
N TYR A 66 -30.84 61.65 14.90
CA TYR A 66 -29.49 62.21 15.01
C TYR A 66 -29.63 63.73 15.14
N VAL A 67 -29.79 64.20 16.38
CA VAL A 67 -29.70 65.63 16.67
C VAL A 67 -28.24 66.03 16.43
N PHE A 68 -28.00 67.01 15.57
CA PHE A 68 -26.67 67.57 15.34
C PHE A 68 -26.09 68.03 16.69
N GLY A 69 -25.07 67.31 17.18
CA GLY A 69 -24.42 67.56 18.48
C GLY A 69 -24.46 66.40 19.48
N ASP A 70 -25.24 65.33 19.25
CA ASP A 70 -25.29 64.19 20.15
C ASP A 70 -24.09 63.23 19.93
N ALA A 71 -23.15 63.25 20.87
CA ALA A 71 -21.88 62.52 20.79
C ALA A 71 -22.07 61.00 20.67
N ALA A 72 -23.11 60.45 21.31
CA ALA A 72 -23.41 59.02 21.27
C ALA A 72 -23.84 58.56 19.86
N ALA A 73 -24.61 59.40 19.18
CA ALA A 73 -25.14 59.12 17.86
C ALA A 73 -24.02 59.18 16.79
N ILE A 74 -23.11 60.15 16.92
CA ILE A 74 -21.90 60.23 16.09
C ILE A 74 -20.97 59.03 16.33
N GLU A 75 -20.83 58.58 17.58
CA GLU A 75 -19.99 57.42 17.91
C GLU A 75 -20.55 56.12 17.32
N GLU A 76 -21.87 55.96 17.32
CA GLU A 76 -22.53 54.80 16.75
C GLU A 76 -22.35 54.73 15.22
N VAL A 77 -22.47 55.87 14.52
CA VAL A 77 -22.18 55.96 13.08
C VAL A 77 -20.72 55.62 12.81
N LYS A 78 -19.77 56.20 13.56
CA LYS A 78 -18.34 55.86 13.45
C LYS A 78 -18.05 54.40 13.76
N LYS A 79 -18.79 53.77 14.68
CA LYS A 79 -18.67 52.33 14.98
C LYS A 79 -19.14 51.48 13.80
N ARG A 80 -20.25 51.86 13.15
CA ARG A 80 -20.72 51.21 11.92
C ARG A 80 -19.75 51.41 10.75
N GLU A 81 -19.22 52.63 10.56
CA GLU A 81 -18.20 52.91 9.55
C GLU A 81 -16.92 52.08 9.76
N ARG A 82 -16.42 52.00 11.00
CA ARG A 82 -15.26 51.15 11.33
C ARG A 82 -15.52 49.66 11.09
N LYS A 83 -16.75 49.20 11.34
CA LYS A 83 -17.16 47.83 11.03
C LYS A 83 -17.17 47.59 9.53
N ILE A 84 -17.78 48.47 8.75
CA ILE A 84 -17.82 48.40 7.28
C ILE A 84 -16.39 48.40 6.71
N LEU A 85 -15.50 49.26 7.20
CA LEU A 85 -14.09 49.29 6.81
C LEU A 85 -13.36 47.97 7.12
N LYS A 86 -13.61 47.38 8.29
CA LYS A 86 -13.07 46.06 8.64
C LYS A 86 -13.61 44.98 7.72
N ASP A 87 -14.90 45.00 7.41
CA ASP A 87 -15.54 44.03 6.54
C ASP A 87 -15.01 44.17 5.10
N ILE A 88 -14.82 45.38 4.60
CA ILE A 88 -14.18 45.65 3.29
C ILE A 88 -12.75 45.10 3.26
N LEU A 89 -11.96 45.32 4.31
CA LEU A 89 -10.59 44.81 4.39
C LEU A 89 -10.55 43.28 4.45
N HIS A 90 -11.48 42.67 5.18
CA HIS A 90 -11.67 41.22 5.23
C HIS A 90 -12.02 40.66 3.84
N PHE A 91 -12.99 41.25 3.14
CA PHE A 91 -13.34 40.81 1.79
C PHE A 91 -12.20 41.01 0.79
N LYS A 92 -11.44 42.10 0.90
CA LYS A 92 -10.28 42.33 0.04
C LYS A 92 -9.19 41.26 0.24
N ASN A 93 -8.94 40.87 1.49
CA ASN A 93 -8.01 39.79 1.79
C ASN A 93 -8.53 38.44 1.28
N ALA A 94 -9.81 38.15 1.48
CA ALA A 94 -10.44 36.92 0.98
C ALA A 94 -10.39 36.84 -0.56
N ILE A 95 -10.64 37.96 -1.27
CA ILE A 95 -10.51 38.04 -2.73
C ILE A 95 -9.06 37.76 -3.15
N SER A 96 -8.08 38.37 -2.47
CA SER A 96 -6.66 38.14 -2.79
C SER A 96 -6.22 36.70 -2.54
N GLU A 97 -6.77 36.04 -1.52
CA GLU A 97 -6.52 34.63 -1.22
C GLU A 97 -7.13 33.72 -2.29
N ILE A 98 -8.39 33.98 -2.68
CA ILE A 98 -9.05 33.28 -3.78
C ILE A 98 -8.28 33.47 -5.10
N GLU A 99 -7.79 34.67 -5.40
CA GLU A 99 -6.99 34.94 -6.60
C GLU A 99 -5.67 34.16 -6.61
N LYS A 100 -5.00 34.05 -5.45
CA LYS A 100 -3.79 33.24 -5.31
C LYS A 100 -4.07 31.76 -5.51
N GLU A 101 -5.12 31.22 -4.89
CA GLU A 101 -5.54 29.82 -5.09
C GLU A 101 -5.93 29.56 -6.54
N THR A 102 -6.69 30.48 -7.16
CA THR A 102 -7.10 30.36 -8.56
C THR A 102 -5.90 30.36 -9.48
N SER A 103 -4.90 31.20 -9.21
CA SER A 103 -3.64 31.24 -9.97
C SER A 103 -2.85 29.95 -9.78
N GLN A 104 -2.74 29.45 -8.54
CA GLN A 104 -2.06 28.19 -8.25
C GLN A 104 -2.73 27.01 -8.98
N ILE A 105 -4.06 26.91 -8.94
CA ILE A 105 -4.81 25.86 -9.65
C ILE A 105 -4.54 25.97 -11.15
N ARG A 106 -4.63 27.17 -11.73
CA ARG A 106 -4.53 27.39 -13.18
C ARG A 106 -3.11 27.19 -13.72
N GLU A 107 -2.11 27.64 -12.97
CA GLU A 107 -0.71 27.67 -13.45
C GLU A 107 0.08 26.41 -13.10
N THR A 108 -0.25 25.70 -12.01
CA THR A 108 0.52 24.52 -11.58
C THR A 108 -0.32 23.24 -11.60
N GLN A 109 -1.44 23.22 -10.87
CA GLN A 109 -2.19 21.97 -10.69
C GLN A 109 -2.83 21.46 -11.99
N LEU A 110 -3.43 22.34 -12.79
CA LEU A 110 -4.12 21.96 -14.02
C LEU A 110 -3.14 21.44 -15.10
N PRO A 111 -2.00 22.10 -15.35
CA PRO A 111 -0.95 21.58 -16.23
C PRO A 111 -0.37 20.24 -15.76
N ASP A 112 -0.11 20.08 -14.46
CA ASP A 112 0.41 18.83 -13.89
C ASP A 112 -0.59 17.68 -14.07
N LEU A 113 -1.88 17.95 -13.83
CA LEU A 113 -2.97 17.00 -14.10
C LEU A 113 -3.05 16.65 -15.59
N GLN A 114 -2.98 17.62 -16.50
CA GLN A 114 -2.98 17.37 -17.95
C GLN A 114 -1.78 16.54 -18.39
N TYR A 115 -0.59 16.82 -17.85
CA TYR A 115 0.61 16.03 -18.11
C TYR A 115 0.45 14.59 -17.61
N SER A 116 -0.06 14.40 -16.39
CA SER A 116 -0.31 13.08 -15.82
C SER A 116 -1.35 12.28 -16.63
N MET A 117 -2.42 12.94 -17.09
CA MET A 117 -3.44 12.34 -17.96
C MET A 117 -2.84 11.95 -19.30
N SER A 118 -2.02 12.81 -19.90
CA SER A 118 -1.36 12.53 -21.19
C SER A 118 -0.42 11.34 -21.09
N LYS A 119 0.36 11.24 -20.01
CA LYS A 119 1.24 10.09 -19.71
C LYS A 119 0.46 8.79 -19.50
N ARG A 120 -0.66 8.85 -18.78
CA ARG A 120 -1.55 7.68 -18.63
C ARG A 120 -2.19 7.29 -19.95
N PHE A 121 -2.59 8.26 -20.77
CA PHE A 121 -3.19 8.03 -22.08
C PHE A 121 -2.20 7.36 -23.05
N THR A 122 -0.92 7.75 -23.05
CA THR A 122 0.12 7.08 -23.85
C THR A 122 0.29 5.62 -23.43
N ILE A 123 0.33 5.33 -22.13
CA ILE A 123 0.42 3.95 -21.60
C ILE A 123 -0.82 3.14 -22.01
N CYS A 124 -2.03 3.70 -21.87
CA CYS A 124 -3.26 3.03 -22.31
C CYS A 124 -3.24 2.72 -23.82
N ASN A 125 -2.66 3.60 -24.64
CA ASN A 125 -2.52 3.34 -26.07
C ASN A 125 -1.47 2.27 -26.39
N GLU A 126 -0.39 2.19 -25.63
CA GLU A 126 0.60 1.09 -25.75
C GLU A 126 -0.04 -0.25 -25.38
N ILE A 127 -0.75 -0.32 -24.25
CA ILE A 127 -1.50 -1.52 -23.83
C ILE A 127 -2.54 -1.90 -24.89
N ARG A 128 -3.27 -0.92 -25.46
CA ARG A 128 -4.22 -1.19 -26.56
C ARG A 128 -3.53 -1.78 -27.80
N LYS A 129 -2.35 -1.26 -28.17
CA LYS A 129 -1.56 -1.83 -29.28
C LYS A 129 -1.14 -3.25 -28.99
N GLU A 130 -0.69 -3.55 -27.77
CA GLU A 130 -0.34 -4.91 -27.36
C GLU A 130 -1.54 -5.86 -27.40
N ILE A 131 -2.70 -5.42 -26.89
CA ILE A 131 -3.95 -6.19 -26.97
C ILE A 131 -4.30 -6.49 -28.43
N THR A 132 -4.25 -5.50 -29.32
CA THR A 132 -4.54 -5.74 -30.76
C THR A 132 -3.53 -6.68 -31.41
N LYS A 133 -2.26 -6.64 -30.99
CA LYS A 133 -1.22 -7.54 -31.49
C LYS A 133 -1.48 -8.97 -31.01
N LEU A 134 -1.78 -9.17 -29.73
CA LEU A 134 -2.12 -10.48 -29.16
C LEU A 134 -3.38 -11.04 -29.80
N ASP A 135 -4.42 -10.24 -30.01
CA ASP A 135 -5.65 -10.66 -30.68
C ASP A 135 -5.38 -11.12 -32.12
N SER A 136 -4.52 -10.40 -32.85
CA SER A 136 -4.10 -10.84 -34.19
C SER A 136 -3.31 -12.15 -34.18
N GLN A 137 -2.51 -12.41 -33.14
CA GLN A 137 -1.78 -13.68 -32.99
C GLN A 137 -2.72 -14.83 -32.65
N ILE A 138 -3.73 -14.61 -31.81
CA ILE A 138 -4.78 -15.59 -31.51
C ILE A 138 -5.54 -15.95 -32.79
N GLN A 139 -5.99 -14.95 -33.56
CA GLN A 139 -6.69 -15.19 -34.83
C GLN A 139 -5.83 -15.96 -35.85
N LEU A 140 -4.52 -15.70 -35.90
CA LEU A 140 -3.59 -16.47 -36.74
C LEU A 140 -3.48 -17.93 -36.26
N LYS A 141 -3.39 -18.15 -34.95
CA LYS A 141 -3.32 -19.50 -34.36
C LYS A 141 -4.61 -20.28 -34.56
N ASP A 142 -5.77 -19.64 -34.45
CA ASP A 142 -7.06 -20.27 -34.75
C ASP A 142 -7.14 -20.70 -36.22
N ARG A 143 -6.67 -19.85 -37.14
CA ARG A 143 -6.59 -20.22 -38.57
C ARG A 143 -5.63 -21.38 -38.83
N GLU A 144 -4.50 -21.44 -38.13
CA GLU A 144 -3.57 -22.57 -38.23
C GLU A 144 -4.22 -23.87 -37.73
N VAL A 145 -4.95 -23.83 -36.62
CA VAL A 145 -5.69 -24.98 -36.07
C VAL A 145 -6.76 -25.46 -37.05
N ASP A 146 -7.54 -24.55 -37.64
CA ASP A 146 -8.55 -24.90 -38.64
C ASP A 146 -7.92 -25.49 -39.93
N LEU A 147 -6.76 -24.98 -40.36
CA LEU A 147 -5.99 -25.53 -41.47
C LEU A 147 -5.49 -26.95 -41.16
N GLN A 148 -4.96 -27.17 -39.96
CA GLN A 148 -4.54 -28.50 -39.51
C GLN A 148 -5.71 -29.48 -39.47
N ARG A 149 -6.86 -29.07 -38.92
CA ARG A 149 -8.07 -29.90 -38.89
C ARG A 149 -8.52 -30.28 -40.30
N LYS A 150 -8.57 -29.32 -41.23
CA LYS A 150 -8.91 -29.59 -42.64
C LYS A 150 -7.90 -30.52 -43.32
N ASN A 151 -6.61 -30.35 -43.03
CA ASN A 151 -5.57 -31.23 -43.57
C ASN A 151 -5.72 -32.67 -43.03
N GLU A 152 -6.01 -32.83 -41.74
CA GLU A 152 -6.28 -34.15 -41.16
C GLU A 152 -7.54 -34.80 -41.75
N GLU A 153 -8.60 -34.03 -41.97
CA GLU A 153 -9.82 -34.50 -42.64
C GLU A 153 -9.54 -34.94 -44.07
N MET A 154 -8.77 -34.16 -44.84
CA MET A 154 -8.34 -34.56 -46.19
C MET A 154 -7.45 -35.81 -46.16
N ALA A 155 -6.53 -35.92 -45.20
CA ALA A 155 -5.67 -37.10 -45.05
C ALA A 155 -6.50 -38.35 -44.75
N LYS A 156 -7.46 -38.26 -43.84
CA LYS A 156 -8.42 -39.35 -43.54
C LYS A 156 -9.24 -39.73 -44.78
N SER A 157 -9.74 -38.73 -45.52
CA SER A 157 -10.50 -38.97 -46.75
C SER A 157 -9.65 -39.64 -47.84
N ASN A 158 -8.41 -39.20 -48.02
CA ASN A 158 -7.47 -39.79 -48.97
C ASN A 158 -7.11 -41.23 -48.59
N LEU A 159 -6.90 -41.50 -47.30
CA LEU A 159 -6.62 -42.85 -46.81
C LEU A 159 -7.82 -43.78 -47.04
N ALA A 160 -9.04 -43.31 -46.75
CA ALA A 160 -10.26 -44.07 -47.01
C ALA A 160 -10.46 -44.37 -48.52
N LYS A 161 -10.20 -43.39 -49.39
CA LYS A 161 -10.23 -43.60 -50.85
C LYS A 161 -9.18 -44.59 -51.31
N LYS A 162 -7.96 -44.53 -50.77
CA LYS A 162 -6.89 -45.47 -51.10
C LYS A 162 -7.29 -46.90 -50.77
N PHE A 163 -7.80 -47.15 -49.56
CA PHE A 163 -8.28 -48.47 -49.18
C PHE A 163 -9.48 -48.92 -50.03
N SER A 164 -10.40 -48.01 -50.37
CA SER A 164 -11.51 -48.34 -51.26
C SER A 164 -11.04 -48.77 -52.66
N ILE A 165 -10.00 -48.12 -53.20
CA ILE A 165 -9.41 -48.49 -54.50
C ILE A 165 -8.71 -49.85 -54.37
N GLU A 166 -7.90 -50.07 -53.33
CA GLU A 166 -7.21 -51.35 -53.10
C GLU A 166 -8.19 -52.53 -52.99
N VAL A 167 -9.31 -52.35 -52.27
CA VAL A 167 -10.37 -53.37 -52.20
C VAL A 167 -10.98 -53.64 -53.58
N GLN A 168 -11.29 -52.58 -54.33
CA GLN A 168 -11.91 -52.71 -55.65
C GLN A 168 -10.96 -53.34 -56.68
N GLU A 169 -9.65 -53.07 -56.60
CA GLU A 169 -8.63 -53.71 -57.43
C GLU A 169 -8.53 -55.21 -57.11
N LEU A 170 -8.55 -55.61 -55.83
CA LEU A 170 -8.58 -57.02 -55.41
C LEU A 170 -9.86 -57.73 -55.89
N GLU A 171 -11.01 -57.10 -55.75
CA GLU A 171 -12.29 -57.64 -56.25
C GLU A 171 -12.26 -57.86 -57.77
N ASN A 172 -11.72 -56.90 -58.52
CA ASN A 172 -11.57 -57.01 -59.97
C ASN A 172 -10.58 -58.11 -60.38
N GLN A 173 -9.48 -58.28 -59.63
CA GLN A 173 -8.53 -59.37 -59.88
C GLN A 173 -9.17 -60.75 -59.66
N LEU A 174 -9.89 -60.92 -58.54
CA LEU A 174 -10.60 -62.17 -58.24
C LEU A 174 -11.67 -62.49 -59.29
N LYS A 175 -12.42 -61.47 -59.73
CA LYS A 175 -13.45 -61.65 -60.76
C LYS A 175 -12.85 -62.08 -62.09
N LYS A 176 -11.71 -61.51 -62.48
CA LYS A 176 -11.00 -61.89 -63.71
C LYS A 176 -10.52 -63.34 -63.67
N ILE A 177 -9.98 -63.80 -62.54
CA ILE A 177 -9.57 -65.20 -62.35
C ILE A 177 -10.78 -66.15 -62.52
N LEU A 178 -11.92 -65.79 -61.94
CA LEU A 178 -13.14 -66.59 -62.00
C LEU A 178 -13.72 -66.66 -63.42
N ASP A 179 -13.69 -65.54 -64.16
CA ASP A 179 -14.15 -65.50 -65.55
C ASP A 179 -13.22 -66.30 -66.48
N ASP A 180 -11.90 -66.27 -66.24
CA ASP A 180 -10.91 -67.05 -67.00
C ASP A 180 -11.07 -68.57 -66.78
N GLU A 181 -11.34 -69.02 -65.54
CA GLU A 181 -11.63 -70.43 -65.25
C GLU A 181 -12.94 -70.90 -65.90
N ASN A 182 -13.99 -70.09 -65.85
CA ASN A 182 -15.28 -70.41 -66.49
C ASN A 182 -15.15 -70.54 -68.02
N ALA A 183 -14.34 -69.69 -68.65
CA ALA A 183 -14.08 -69.79 -70.08
C ALA A 183 -13.35 -71.11 -70.45
N GLN A 184 -12.40 -71.57 -69.61
CA GLN A 184 -11.69 -72.83 -69.83
C GLN A 184 -12.62 -74.05 -69.74
N TRP A 185 -13.55 -74.07 -68.78
CA TRP A 185 -14.51 -75.17 -68.62
C TRP A 185 -15.54 -75.22 -69.75
N ASN A 186 -16.03 -74.06 -70.20
CA ASN A 186 -16.95 -73.99 -71.34
C ASN A 186 -16.30 -74.47 -72.65
N SER A 187 -14.99 -74.22 -72.85
CA SER A 187 -14.24 -74.75 -74.00
C SER A 187 -14.16 -76.28 -73.99
N LYS A 188 -13.95 -76.90 -72.82
CA LYS A 188 -13.90 -78.38 -72.68
C LYS A 188 -15.24 -79.06 -72.89
N ILE A 189 -16.35 -78.40 -72.53
CA ILE A 189 -17.70 -78.93 -72.75
C ILE A 189 -18.04 -78.93 -74.25
N LEU A 190 -17.65 -77.87 -74.97
CA LEU A 190 -17.88 -77.74 -76.42
C LEU A 190 -17.11 -78.78 -77.26
N GLU A 191 -15.96 -79.25 -76.77
CA GLU A 191 -15.16 -80.32 -77.40
C GLU A 191 -15.79 -81.71 -77.22
N LEU A 192 -16.58 -81.93 -76.16
CA LEU A 192 -17.21 -83.22 -75.85
C LEU A 192 -18.58 -83.43 -76.52
N GLU A 193 -19.24 -82.36 -76.99
CA GLU A 193 -20.57 -82.43 -77.62
C GLU A 193 -20.54 -82.78 -79.14
N ASN A 194 -19.37 -82.91 -79.77
CA ASN A 194 -19.20 -83.07 -81.23
C ASN A 194 -18.66 -84.42 -81.71
N LEU A 195 -19.21 -85.55 -81.23
CA LEU A 195 -18.92 -86.88 -81.81
C LEU A 195 -20.22 -87.66 -82.11
N LYS A 196 -20.39 -88.09 -83.37
CA LYS A 196 -21.51 -88.93 -83.85
C LYS A 196 -21.02 -90.24 -84.50
N PRO A 197 -21.70 -91.38 -84.28
CA PRO A 197 -21.34 -92.70 -84.83
C PRO A 197 -21.91 -92.97 -86.24
N ASP A 198 -21.23 -93.82 -87.03
CA ASP A 198 -21.50 -94.05 -88.46
C ASP A 198 -21.92 -95.48 -88.85
N LYS A 199 -23.06 -95.55 -89.57
CA LYS A 199 -23.39 -96.21 -90.85
C LYS A 199 -23.18 -97.70 -91.18
N GLU A 200 -22.70 -98.59 -90.32
CA GLU A 200 -22.61 -100.03 -90.70
C GLU A 200 -23.88 -100.86 -90.37
N ILE A 201 -24.72 -100.40 -89.45
CA ILE A 201 -25.90 -101.13 -88.92
C ILE A 201 -27.10 -101.14 -89.89
N ALA A 202 -27.09 -100.31 -90.94
CA ALA A 202 -28.19 -100.17 -91.90
C ALA A 202 -28.16 -101.17 -93.08
N TYR A 203 -27.07 -101.93 -93.26
CA TYR A 203 -26.90 -102.85 -94.40
C TYR A 203 -27.16 -104.33 -94.05
N GLU A 204 -26.93 -104.75 -92.79
CA GLU A 204 -27.11 -106.15 -92.34
C GLU A 204 -28.58 -106.59 -92.19
N ILE A 205 -29.51 -105.65 -91.91
CA ILE A 205 -30.94 -105.95 -91.70
C ILE A 205 -31.63 -106.46 -92.99
N LYS A 206 -31.02 -106.29 -94.17
CA LYS A 206 -31.53 -106.79 -95.45
C LYS A 206 -31.10 -108.22 -95.80
N GLN A 207 -29.95 -108.70 -95.30
CA GLN A 207 -29.47 -110.08 -95.54
C GLN A 207 -30.09 -111.10 -94.55
N LEU A 208 -30.42 -110.65 -93.33
CA LEU A 208 -30.98 -111.49 -92.25
C LEU A 208 -32.42 -112.00 -92.48
N LYS A 209 -33.09 -111.65 -93.59
CA LYS A 209 -34.44 -112.15 -93.94
C LYS A 209 -34.43 -113.36 -94.89
N GLU A 210 -33.33 -113.67 -95.55
CA GLU A 210 -33.23 -114.83 -96.48
C GLU A 210 -32.46 -116.02 -95.88
N GLU A 211 -31.55 -115.82 -94.92
CA GLU A 211 -30.84 -116.91 -94.24
C GLU A 211 -31.65 -117.57 -93.10
N LEU A 212 -32.72 -116.92 -92.63
CA LEU A 212 -33.61 -117.43 -91.58
C LEU A 212 -34.31 -118.76 -91.95
N SER A 213 -34.31 -119.14 -93.24
CA SER A 213 -34.80 -120.44 -93.72
C SER A 213 -33.74 -121.57 -93.67
N LYS A 214 -32.45 -121.25 -93.52
CA LYS A 214 -31.35 -122.22 -93.30
C LYS A 214 -30.99 -122.36 -91.82
N VAL A 215 -31.41 -121.39 -91.01
CA VAL A 215 -31.24 -121.28 -89.55
C VAL A 215 -31.90 -122.38 -88.73
N THR A 216 -32.75 -123.26 -89.27
CA THR A 216 -33.32 -124.36 -88.46
C THR A 216 -32.41 -125.58 -88.30
N GLU A 217 -31.47 -125.83 -89.22
CA GLU A 217 -30.57 -127.00 -89.17
C GLU A 217 -29.22 -126.68 -88.50
N GLU A 218 -28.74 -125.44 -88.55
CA GLU A 218 -27.56 -124.98 -87.80
C GLU A 218 -27.86 -124.66 -86.31
N LEU A 219 -29.14 -124.57 -85.92
CA LEU A 219 -29.59 -124.21 -84.56
C LEU A 219 -29.13 -125.21 -83.48
N ASN A 220 -28.87 -126.46 -83.85
CA ASN A 220 -28.40 -127.50 -82.93
C ASN A 220 -26.89 -127.47 -82.67
N THR A 221 -26.07 -126.98 -83.60
CA THR A 221 -24.62 -126.79 -83.38
C THR A 221 -24.30 -125.43 -82.75
N LEU A 222 -25.18 -124.43 -82.94
CA LEU A 222 -25.11 -123.11 -82.31
C LEU A 222 -25.39 -123.13 -80.80
N ARG A 223 -26.19 -124.07 -80.27
CA ARG A 223 -26.47 -124.18 -78.82
C ARG A 223 -25.20 -124.40 -77.98
N LEU A 224 -24.30 -125.28 -78.42
CA LEU A 224 -23.03 -125.56 -77.73
C LEU A 224 -22.04 -124.39 -77.77
N ARG A 225 -22.04 -123.60 -78.86
CA ARG A 225 -21.16 -122.43 -79.00
C ARG A 225 -21.68 -121.19 -78.26
N ASN A 226 -22.98 -121.16 -77.92
CA ASN A 226 -23.61 -120.07 -77.19
C ASN A 226 -23.32 -120.13 -75.69
N GLU A 227 -23.22 -121.34 -75.11
CA GLU A 227 -22.84 -121.51 -73.69
C GLU A 227 -21.41 -121.00 -73.42
N GLU A 228 -20.44 -121.29 -74.30
CA GLU A 228 -19.07 -120.77 -74.15
C GLU A 228 -18.97 -119.23 -74.29
N LYS A 229 -19.78 -118.63 -75.16
CA LYS A 229 -19.83 -117.16 -75.28
C LYS A 229 -20.53 -116.51 -74.09
N TYR A 230 -21.51 -117.18 -73.49
CA TYR A 230 -22.20 -116.69 -72.30
C TYR A 230 -21.24 -116.59 -71.10
N CYS A 231 -20.37 -117.60 -70.89
CA CYS A 231 -19.37 -117.54 -69.84
C CYS A 231 -18.36 -116.38 -70.01
N LYS A 232 -17.88 -116.13 -71.24
CA LYS A 232 -16.94 -115.02 -71.49
C LYS A 232 -17.57 -113.64 -71.31
N TYR A 233 -18.82 -113.46 -71.74
CA TYR A 233 -19.53 -112.19 -71.51
C TYR A 233 -19.87 -111.97 -70.04
N ASP A 234 -20.18 -113.03 -69.28
CA ASP A 234 -20.44 -112.93 -67.84
C ASP A 234 -19.16 -112.56 -67.06
N GLU A 235 -17.99 -113.05 -67.50
CA GLU A 235 -16.69 -112.64 -66.95
C GLU A 235 -16.36 -111.17 -67.25
N GLU A 236 -16.50 -110.70 -68.50
CA GLU A 236 -16.26 -109.29 -68.85
C GLU A 236 -17.25 -108.33 -68.18
N LEU A 237 -18.53 -108.74 -68.05
CA LEU A 237 -19.55 -107.94 -67.37
C LEU A 237 -19.25 -107.84 -65.88
N ASN A 238 -18.81 -108.93 -65.24
CA ASN A 238 -18.38 -108.93 -63.85
C ASN A 238 -17.15 -108.05 -63.61
N GLU A 239 -16.19 -108.02 -64.55
CA GLU A 239 -15.00 -107.17 -64.45
C GLU A 239 -15.38 -105.68 -64.56
N LYS A 240 -16.21 -105.32 -65.55
CA LYS A 240 -16.74 -103.94 -65.68
C LYS A 240 -17.60 -103.53 -64.47
N PHE A 241 -18.39 -104.45 -63.91
CA PHE A 241 -19.20 -104.18 -62.72
C PHE A 241 -18.34 -104.01 -61.46
N LYS A 242 -17.28 -104.79 -61.29
CA LYS A 242 -16.30 -104.61 -60.20
C LYS A 242 -15.58 -103.26 -60.30
N ASN A 243 -15.16 -102.86 -61.51
CA ASN A 243 -14.54 -101.55 -61.72
C ASN A 243 -15.51 -100.39 -61.43
N PHE A 244 -16.79 -100.53 -61.81
CA PHE A 244 -17.82 -99.55 -61.48
C PHE A 244 -18.14 -99.48 -59.97
N GLN A 245 -18.18 -100.63 -59.28
CA GLN A 245 -18.29 -100.66 -57.82
C GLN A 245 -17.09 -99.97 -57.15
N GLY A 246 -15.88 -100.19 -57.66
CA GLY A 246 -14.66 -99.54 -57.18
C GLY A 246 -14.72 -98.02 -57.32
N SER A 247 -15.06 -97.52 -58.50
CA SER A 247 -15.16 -96.06 -58.74
C SER A 247 -16.27 -95.40 -57.92
N LYS A 248 -17.43 -96.07 -57.76
CA LYS A 248 -18.52 -95.57 -56.92
C LYS A 248 -18.16 -95.57 -55.44
N LYS A 249 -17.41 -96.59 -54.97
CA LYS A 249 -16.95 -96.66 -53.59
C LYS A 249 -15.96 -95.54 -53.26
N ILE A 250 -15.00 -95.25 -54.14
CA ILE A 250 -14.06 -94.12 -53.97
C ILE A 250 -14.80 -92.78 -53.91
N ALA A 251 -15.76 -92.56 -54.81
CA ALA A 251 -16.58 -91.35 -54.80
C ALA A 251 -17.41 -91.24 -53.51
N MET A 252 -17.98 -92.35 -53.04
CA MET A 252 -18.73 -92.37 -51.79
C MET A 252 -17.82 -92.11 -50.59
N ASP A 253 -16.65 -92.75 -50.50
CA ASP A 253 -15.68 -92.53 -49.44
C ASP A 253 -15.28 -91.04 -49.37
N SER A 254 -15.01 -90.40 -50.52
CA SER A 254 -14.69 -88.96 -50.59
C SER A 254 -15.82 -88.05 -50.09
N LEU A 255 -17.08 -88.35 -50.43
CA LEU A 255 -18.24 -87.60 -49.96
C LEU A 255 -18.48 -87.80 -48.46
N THR A 256 -18.21 -88.99 -47.91
CA THR A 256 -18.27 -89.22 -46.46
C THR A 256 -17.20 -88.43 -45.71
N ASP A 257 -15.99 -88.32 -46.27
CA ASP A 257 -14.93 -87.54 -45.64
C ASP A 257 -15.21 -86.04 -45.70
N GLU A 258 -15.76 -85.53 -46.81
CA GLU A 258 -16.25 -84.14 -46.91
C GLU A 258 -17.38 -83.88 -45.91
N GLN A 259 -18.33 -84.81 -45.76
CA GLN A 259 -19.40 -84.71 -44.77
C GLN A 259 -18.86 -84.66 -43.33
N LYS A 260 -17.82 -85.45 -43.01
CA LYS A 260 -17.18 -85.41 -41.68
C LYS A 260 -16.48 -84.07 -41.45
N GLN A 261 -15.71 -83.57 -42.42
CA GLN A 261 -15.03 -82.28 -42.32
C GLN A 261 -16.03 -81.13 -42.12
N LEU A 262 -17.14 -81.13 -42.85
CA LEU A 262 -18.20 -80.13 -42.69
C LEU A 262 -18.86 -80.21 -41.32
N LYS A 263 -19.12 -81.42 -40.80
CA LYS A 263 -19.65 -81.61 -39.44
C LYS A 263 -18.69 -81.09 -38.37
N ASP A 264 -17.40 -81.37 -38.50
CA ASP A 264 -16.39 -80.90 -37.54
C ASP A 264 -16.22 -79.38 -37.60
N ARG A 265 -16.27 -78.79 -38.80
CA ARG A 265 -16.31 -77.33 -38.96
C ARG A 265 -17.57 -76.72 -38.34
N GLY A 266 -18.73 -77.35 -38.52
CA GLY A 266 -19.98 -76.93 -37.88
C GLY A 266 -19.87 -76.89 -36.36
N LYS A 267 -19.33 -77.95 -35.76
CA LYS A 267 -19.08 -77.99 -34.30
C LYS A 267 -18.12 -76.92 -33.82
N LYS A 268 -17.03 -76.65 -34.55
CA LYS A 268 -16.08 -75.59 -34.18
C LYS A 268 -16.74 -74.21 -34.21
N LEU A 269 -17.51 -73.91 -35.25
CA LEU A 269 -18.23 -72.64 -35.37
C LEU A 269 -19.31 -72.48 -34.30
N GLU A 270 -19.98 -73.57 -33.91
CA GLU A 270 -20.97 -73.55 -32.84
C GLU A 270 -20.32 -73.24 -31.47
N LEU A 271 -19.14 -73.83 -31.21
CA LEU A 271 -18.36 -73.54 -30.01
C LEU A 271 -17.85 -72.09 -29.98
N GLU A 272 -17.37 -71.57 -31.12
CA GLU A 272 -16.97 -70.15 -31.27
C GLU A 272 -18.17 -69.21 -31.03
N ARG A 273 -19.36 -69.57 -31.51
CA ARG A 273 -20.58 -68.81 -31.28
C ARG A 273 -20.92 -68.77 -29.79
N GLU A 274 -20.83 -69.89 -29.09
CA GLU A 274 -21.09 -69.95 -27.64
C GLU A 274 -20.08 -69.11 -26.86
N THR A 275 -18.79 -69.14 -27.22
CA THR A 275 -17.78 -68.30 -26.57
C THR A 275 -18.06 -66.81 -26.77
N LEU A 276 -18.41 -66.39 -27.99
CA LEU A 276 -18.72 -64.99 -28.28
C LEU A 276 -19.99 -64.53 -27.55
N LEU A 277 -21.01 -65.37 -27.44
CA LEU A 277 -22.22 -65.04 -26.69
C LEU A 277 -21.94 -64.83 -25.19
N ASN A 278 -21.05 -65.66 -24.62
CA ASN A 278 -20.63 -65.48 -23.24
C ASN A 278 -19.84 -64.17 -23.06
N GLU A 279 -18.90 -63.87 -23.94
CA GLU A 279 -18.15 -62.59 -23.92
C GLU A 279 -19.08 -61.37 -24.06
N MET A 280 -20.07 -61.43 -24.95
CA MET A 280 -21.08 -60.38 -25.07
C MET A 280 -21.87 -60.19 -23.77
N SER A 281 -22.28 -61.29 -23.13
CA SER A 281 -23.00 -61.22 -21.85
C SER A 281 -22.14 -60.65 -20.73
N GLU A 282 -20.84 -60.96 -20.69
CA GLU A 282 -19.91 -60.39 -19.71
C GLU A 282 -19.72 -58.89 -19.92
N LEU A 283 -19.53 -58.45 -21.16
CA LEU A 283 -19.43 -57.03 -21.51
C LEU A 283 -20.70 -56.24 -21.18
N ASP A 284 -21.88 -56.82 -21.40
CA ASP A 284 -23.16 -56.20 -21.01
C ASP A 284 -23.27 -56.02 -19.50
N ASN A 285 -22.82 -56.99 -18.71
CA ASN A 285 -22.81 -56.88 -17.25
C ASN A 285 -21.83 -55.80 -16.77
N ILE A 286 -20.62 -55.76 -17.33
CA ILE A 286 -19.63 -54.71 -17.03
C ILE A 286 -20.21 -53.33 -17.37
N THR A 287 -20.89 -53.22 -18.51
CA THR A 287 -21.51 -51.95 -18.95
C THR A 287 -22.57 -51.49 -17.97
N LYS A 288 -23.43 -52.40 -17.48
CA LYS A 288 -24.44 -52.07 -16.45
C LYS A 288 -23.80 -51.60 -15.15
N GLU A 289 -22.77 -52.29 -14.66
CA GLU A 289 -22.05 -51.88 -13.45
C GLU A 289 -21.41 -50.49 -13.58
N VAL A 290 -20.84 -50.17 -14.73
CA VAL A 290 -20.23 -48.85 -14.98
C VAL A 290 -21.30 -47.76 -15.01
N VAL A 291 -22.46 -48.02 -15.64
CA VAL A 291 -23.59 -47.07 -15.66
C VAL A 291 -24.10 -46.80 -14.24
N GLU A 292 -24.24 -47.84 -13.41
CA GLU A 292 -24.61 -47.68 -12.00
C GLU A 292 -23.59 -46.84 -11.23
N LYS A 293 -22.29 -47.12 -11.38
CA LYS A 293 -21.22 -46.32 -10.75
C LYS A 293 -21.28 -44.85 -11.18
N ILE A 294 -21.48 -44.57 -12.47
CA ILE A 294 -21.62 -43.19 -12.98
C ILE A 294 -22.84 -42.52 -12.35
N SER A 295 -23.96 -43.23 -12.21
CA SER A 295 -25.16 -42.69 -11.59
C SER A 295 -24.93 -42.33 -10.12
N GLY A 296 -24.23 -43.18 -9.36
CA GLY A 296 -23.87 -42.91 -7.96
C GLY A 296 -22.89 -41.73 -7.80
N ILE A 297 -21.92 -41.59 -8.70
CA ILE A 297 -21.00 -40.43 -8.69
C ILE A 297 -21.77 -39.13 -8.98
N LYS A 298 -22.72 -39.14 -9.92
CA LYS A 298 -23.53 -37.96 -10.23
C LYS A 298 -24.37 -37.53 -9.03
N THR A 299 -25.02 -38.45 -8.32
CA THR A 299 -25.81 -38.11 -7.13
C THR A 299 -24.92 -37.53 -6.03
N SER A 300 -23.77 -38.14 -5.73
CA SER A 300 -22.82 -37.58 -4.75
C SER A 300 -22.31 -36.19 -5.13
N SER A 301 -22.04 -35.94 -6.42
CA SER A 301 -21.63 -34.62 -6.90
C SER A 301 -22.72 -33.57 -6.67
N THR A 302 -23.98 -33.91 -6.94
CA THR A 302 -25.11 -32.98 -6.69
C THR A 302 -25.32 -32.68 -5.21
N GLU A 303 -25.13 -33.67 -4.33
CA GLU A 303 -25.23 -33.49 -2.88
C GLU A 303 -24.11 -32.57 -2.35
N ILE A 304 -22.87 -32.77 -2.79
CA ILE A 304 -21.74 -31.90 -2.43
C ILE A 304 -21.97 -30.46 -2.91
N LEU A 305 -22.48 -30.28 -4.12
CA LEU A 305 -22.83 -28.95 -4.63
C LEU A 305 -23.92 -28.28 -3.79
N ALA A 306 -24.94 -29.03 -3.36
CA ALA A 306 -25.99 -28.52 -2.48
C ALA A 306 -25.44 -28.13 -1.09
N GLN A 307 -24.54 -28.93 -0.53
CA GLN A 307 -23.89 -28.64 0.76
C GLN A 307 -22.95 -27.43 0.70
N ASN A 308 -22.28 -27.20 -0.44
CA ASN A 308 -21.35 -26.08 -0.62
C ASN A 308 -22.04 -24.73 -0.89
N LYS A 309 -23.29 -24.75 -1.38
CA LYS A 309 -24.07 -23.54 -1.67
C LYS A 309 -24.15 -22.54 -0.49
N PRO A 310 -24.52 -22.93 0.74
CA PRO A 310 -24.58 -21.99 1.87
C PRO A 310 -23.21 -21.41 2.25
N SER A 311 -22.13 -22.18 2.11
CA SER A 311 -20.78 -21.69 2.38
C SER A 311 -20.36 -20.61 1.37
N LYS A 312 -20.73 -20.78 0.10
CA LYS A 312 -20.49 -19.79 -0.95
C LYS A 312 -21.29 -18.50 -0.70
N GLU A 313 -22.56 -18.63 -0.33
CA GLU A 313 -23.41 -17.48 0.02
C GLU A 313 -22.89 -16.72 1.25
N LYS A 314 -22.37 -17.44 2.27
CA LYS A 314 -21.71 -16.81 3.43
C LYS A 314 -20.43 -16.08 3.05
N LEU A 315 -19.61 -16.65 2.16
CA LEU A 315 -18.39 -16.03 1.68
C LEU A 315 -18.70 -14.72 0.93
N ASP A 316 -19.67 -14.74 0.02
CA ASP A 316 -20.12 -13.54 -0.70
C ASP A 316 -20.64 -12.44 0.25
N LEU A 317 -21.34 -12.82 1.32
CA LEU A 317 -21.82 -11.89 2.34
C LEU A 317 -20.66 -11.24 3.10
N ILE A 318 -19.69 -12.04 3.55
CA ILE A 318 -18.51 -11.56 4.28
C ILE A 318 -17.67 -10.64 3.40
N GLU A 319 -17.48 -10.97 2.12
CA GLU A 319 -16.76 -10.11 1.19
C GLU A 319 -17.43 -8.73 1.01
N ARG A 320 -18.77 -8.69 0.95
CA ARG A 320 -19.50 -7.43 0.91
C ARG A 320 -19.34 -6.62 2.19
N GLN A 321 -19.45 -7.27 3.35
CA GLN A 321 -19.24 -6.61 4.64
C GLN A 321 -17.83 -6.05 4.77
N HIS A 322 -16.81 -6.81 4.35
CA HIS A 322 -15.43 -6.36 4.37
C HIS A 322 -15.20 -5.16 3.43
N LYS A 323 -15.82 -5.16 2.24
CA LYS A 323 -15.75 -4.00 1.33
C LYS A 323 -16.34 -2.74 1.95
N LEU A 324 -17.52 -2.85 2.56
CA LEU A 324 -18.17 -1.71 3.25
C LEU A 324 -17.31 -1.21 4.43
N ALA A 325 -16.81 -2.11 5.27
CA ALA A 325 -15.94 -1.75 6.39
C ALA A 325 -14.64 -1.08 5.93
N LYS A 326 -14.09 -1.51 4.79
CA LYS A 326 -12.89 -0.89 4.20
C LYS A 326 -13.18 0.53 3.70
N GLU A 327 -14.33 0.75 3.08
CA GLU A 327 -14.76 2.08 2.64
C GLU A 327 -14.97 3.02 3.85
N GLU A 328 -15.63 2.55 4.90
CA GLU A 328 -15.79 3.30 6.16
C GLU A 328 -14.44 3.63 6.81
N PHE A 329 -13.50 2.69 6.82
CA PHE A 329 -12.16 2.91 7.36
C PHE A 329 -11.40 4.02 6.61
N GLU A 330 -11.42 4.02 5.27
CA GLU A 330 -10.73 5.06 4.49
C GLU A 330 -11.34 6.45 4.74
N ILE A 331 -12.66 6.54 4.91
CA ILE A 331 -13.33 7.81 5.28
C ILE A 331 -12.87 8.29 6.66
N VAL A 332 -12.84 7.40 7.67
CA VAL A 332 -12.39 7.76 9.02
C VAL A 332 -10.93 8.18 9.03
N LYS A 333 -10.09 7.50 8.25
CA LYS A 333 -8.67 7.83 8.10
C LYS A 333 -8.46 9.21 7.47
N GLU A 334 -9.22 9.54 6.43
CA GLU A 334 -9.16 10.88 5.83
C GLU A 334 -9.59 11.97 6.83
N ILE A 335 -10.66 11.74 7.59
CA ILE A 335 -11.10 12.65 8.65
C ILE A 335 -10.03 12.81 9.74
N ALA A 336 -9.36 11.73 10.14
CA ALA A 336 -8.29 11.76 11.14
C ALA A 336 -7.09 12.58 10.64
N GLN A 337 -6.67 12.38 9.39
CA GLN A 337 -5.59 13.16 8.78
C GLN A 337 -5.92 14.65 8.68
N GLN A 338 -7.15 15.00 8.28
CA GLN A 338 -7.58 16.39 8.25
C GLN A 338 -7.59 17.03 9.65
N LYS A 339 -8.02 16.28 10.67
CA LYS A 339 -7.99 16.74 12.06
C LYS A 339 -6.56 16.90 12.60
N GLU A 340 -5.66 16.01 12.24
CA GLU A 340 -4.24 16.08 12.61
C GLU A 340 -3.59 17.32 12.01
N ILE A 341 -3.79 17.58 10.70
CA ILE A 341 -3.30 18.79 10.03
C ILE A 341 -3.84 20.04 10.73
N TYR A 342 -5.14 20.06 11.04
CA TYR A 342 -5.76 21.18 11.75
C TYR A 342 -5.18 21.37 13.16
N TYR A 343 -4.98 20.27 13.90
CA TYR A 343 -4.39 20.31 15.25
C TYR A 343 -2.96 20.86 15.20
N ASN A 344 -2.12 20.35 14.31
CA ASN A 344 -0.73 20.80 14.16
C ASN A 344 -0.67 22.28 13.80
N ALA A 345 -1.49 22.74 12.85
CA ALA A 345 -1.56 24.16 12.50
C ALA A 345 -2.02 25.04 13.68
N LYS A 346 -2.93 24.56 14.54
CA LYS A 346 -3.33 25.27 15.76
C LYS A 346 -2.24 25.26 16.83
N PHE A 347 -1.51 24.15 16.95
CA PHE A 347 -0.40 23.99 17.87
C PHE A 347 0.75 24.95 17.50
N ASP A 348 1.16 24.98 16.24
CA ASP A 348 2.19 25.91 15.74
C ASP A 348 1.79 27.36 15.97
N LYS A 349 0.52 27.70 15.72
CA LYS A 349 -0.01 29.04 15.98
C LYS A 349 0.04 29.39 17.48
N MET A 350 -0.28 28.43 18.34
CA MET A 350 -0.17 28.60 19.79
C MET A 350 1.28 28.83 20.21
N GLU A 351 2.24 28.06 19.71
CA GLU A 351 3.67 28.24 20.01
C GLU A 351 4.19 29.61 19.56
N GLN A 352 3.83 30.04 18.35
CA GLN A 352 4.16 31.38 17.84
C GLN A 352 3.59 32.49 18.72
N GLU A 353 2.34 32.35 19.17
CA GLU A 353 1.72 33.31 20.09
C GLU A 353 2.36 33.26 21.49
N GLN A 354 2.79 32.11 21.99
CA GLN A 354 3.55 32.02 23.24
C GLN A 354 4.90 32.74 23.13
N LEU A 355 5.67 32.50 22.07
CA LEU A 355 6.93 33.22 21.82
C LEU A 355 6.70 34.73 21.68
N ARG A 356 5.65 35.13 20.97
CA ARG A 356 5.25 36.55 20.86
C ARG A 356 4.92 37.15 22.23
N ARG A 357 4.14 36.46 23.06
CA ARG A 357 3.83 36.91 24.43
C ARG A 357 5.10 37.06 25.26
N ARG A 358 6.03 36.12 25.18
CA ARG A 358 7.32 36.18 25.89
C ARG A 358 8.17 37.38 25.46
N ARG A 359 8.23 37.69 24.17
CA ARG A 359 8.90 38.90 23.66
C ARG A 359 8.27 40.19 24.21
N LEU A 360 6.93 40.23 24.25
CA LEU A 360 6.20 41.37 24.81
C LEU A 360 6.41 41.50 26.32
N GLU A 361 6.36 40.39 27.07
CA GLU A 361 6.63 40.38 28.51
C GLU A 361 8.05 40.84 28.82
N ASN A 362 9.04 40.35 28.07
CA ASN A 362 10.43 40.81 28.20
C ASN A 362 10.56 42.33 27.95
N SER A 363 9.81 42.86 26.97
CA SER A 363 9.77 44.30 26.68
C SER A 363 9.10 45.10 27.80
N ILE A 364 8.01 44.58 28.39
CA ILE A 364 7.35 45.18 29.55
C ILE A 364 8.28 45.17 30.76
N ASP A 365 9.00 44.08 31.00
CA ASP A 365 9.96 43.97 32.10
C ASP A 365 11.09 45.01 31.96
N GLU A 366 11.60 45.24 30.74
CA GLU A 366 12.59 46.30 30.50
C GLU A 366 12.02 47.70 30.74
N LEU A 367 10.77 47.97 30.31
CA LEU A 367 10.11 49.26 30.53
C LEU A 367 9.87 49.53 32.04
N THR A 368 9.40 48.52 32.76
CA THR A 368 9.20 48.61 34.22
C THR A 368 10.53 48.72 34.97
N GLY A 369 11.60 48.15 34.42
CA GLY A 369 12.96 48.20 34.98
C GLY A 369 13.09 47.49 36.33
N LYS A 370 12.19 46.54 36.63
CA LYS A 370 12.25 45.72 37.84
C LYS A 370 13.18 44.54 37.63
N VAL A 371 13.71 44.00 38.74
CA VAL A 371 14.48 42.75 38.70
C VAL A 371 13.54 41.59 38.36
N ARG A 372 13.97 40.71 37.45
CA ARG A 372 13.20 39.54 37.01
C ARG A 372 13.25 38.47 38.10
N ARG A 373 12.08 37.98 38.52
CA ARG A 373 11.94 36.99 39.59
C ARG A 373 11.03 35.86 39.13
N PHE A 374 11.59 34.71 38.84
CA PHE A 374 10.88 33.54 38.35
C PHE A 374 10.81 32.50 39.45
N ALA A 375 9.66 31.86 39.61
CA ALA A 375 9.50 30.72 40.51
C ALA A 375 9.39 29.45 39.67
N TYR A 376 10.30 28.51 39.89
CA TYR A 376 10.25 27.16 39.34
C TYR A 376 9.74 26.23 40.42
N ILE A 377 8.53 25.71 40.23
CA ILE A 377 7.82 24.95 41.23
C ILE A 377 8.07 23.47 40.99
N LEU A 378 8.73 22.84 41.95
CA LEU A 378 8.94 21.40 41.98
C LEU A 378 7.67 20.77 42.55
N ASN A 379 6.85 20.22 41.66
CA ASN A 379 5.67 19.45 42.03
C ASN A 379 6.10 17.99 42.30
N ASP A 380 5.95 17.55 43.54
CA ASP A 380 5.98 16.12 43.86
C ASP A 380 4.53 15.62 43.94
N THR A 381 4.14 14.70 43.05
CA THR A 381 2.73 14.36 42.79
C THR A 381 2.02 13.63 43.93
N GLU A 382 2.71 13.35 45.04
CA GLU A 382 2.26 12.41 46.07
C GLU A 382 2.00 13.03 47.45
N THR A 383 2.29 14.32 47.67
CA THR A 383 2.20 14.94 49.01
C THR A 383 1.32 16.19 49.06
N SER A 384 0.69 16.40 50.22
CA SER A 384 -0.14 17.57 50.51
C SER A 384 0.65 18.87 50.32
N THR A 385 0.26 19.68 49.35
CA THR A 385 0.91 20.94 49.00
C THR A 385 0.70 22.01 50.07
N ARG A 386 1.76 22.60 50.64
CA ARG A 386 1.66 23.73 51.60
C ARG A 386 1.26 25.05 50.93
N TYR A 387 1.51 25.18 49.64
CA TYR A 387 1.29 26.39 48.87
C TYR A 387 0.21 26.22 47.81
N SER A 388 -0.68 27.20 47.69
CA SER A 388 -1.63 27.33 46.58
C SER A 388 -1.04 28.24 45.50
N VAL A 389 -1.02 27.75 44.27
CA VAL A 389 -0.33 28.42 43.15
C VAL A 389 -1.35 28.90 42.13
N ASP A 390 -1.31 30.19 41.82
CA ASP A 390 -2.03 30.78 40.69
C ASP A 390 -1.04 31.15 39.58
N TYR A 391 -0.96 30.30 38.55
CA TYR A 391 -0.10 30.50 37.38
C TYR A 391 -0.54 31.69 36.53
N ALA A 392 -1.83 32.02 36.49
CA ALA A 392 -2.36 33.12 35.69
C ALA A 392 -2.15 34.47 36.40
N GLY A 393 -2.44 34.52 37.70
CA GLY A 393 -2.20 35.68 38.56
C GLY A 393 -0.73 35.88 38.93
N LYS A 394 0.14 34.89 38.64
CA LYS A 394 1.58 34.89 38.98
C LYS A 394 1.81 35.05 40.48
N THR A 395 0.93 34.45 41.29
CA THR A 395 0.97 34.54 42.75
C THR A 395 1.04 33.17 43.42
N LEU A 396 1.77 33.10 44.51
CA LEU A 396 1.88 31.91 45.36
C LEU A 396 1.40 32.28 46.76
N ARG A 397 0.36 31.59 47.25
CA ARG A 397 -0.23 31.85 48.57
C ARG A 397 0.06 30.68 49.49
N ASP A 398 0.67 30.99 50.63
CA ASP A 398 0.88 30.04 51.71
C ASP A 398 -0.44 29.72 52.40
N ILE A 399 -0.80 28.44 52.48
CA ILE A 399 -2.05 27.98 53.10
C ILE A 399 -1.97 28.13 54.62
N SER A 400 -0.78 28.03 55.23
CA SER A 400 -0.64 28.13 56.69
C SER A 400 -0.68 29.57 57.19
N ASN A 401 -0.09 30.50 56.44
CA ASN A 401 0.16 31.88 56.90
C ASN A 401 -0.66 32.94 56.15
N GLU A 402 -1.47 32.55 55.16
CA GLU A 402 -2.23 33.41 54.22
C GLU A 402 -1.41 34.50 53.48
N LYS A 403 -0.08 34.52 53.65
CA LYS A 403 0.83 35.43 52.94
C LYS A 403 0.80 35.10 51.44
N THR A 404 0.69 36.13 50.61
CA THR A 404 0.70 36.01 49.14
C THR A 404 1.97 36.64 48.56
N TYR A 405 2.73 35.85 47.82
CA TYR A 405 3.96 36.22 47.15
C TYR A 405 3.72 36.41 45.65
N THR A 406 4.39 37.39 45.04
CA THR A 406 4.18 37.76 43.62
C THR A 406 5.48 37.65 42.83
N PHE A 407 5.42 36.96 41.70
CA PHE A 407 6.55 36.68 40.81
C PHE A 407 6.34 37.31 39.43
N THR A 408 7.43 37.46 38.66
CA THR A 408 7.35 37.86 37.25
C THR A 408 6.74 36.73 36.42
N ARG A 409 7.07 35.48 36.75
CA ARG A 409 6.49 34.27 36.16
C ARG A 409 6.61 33.11 37.14
N ILE A 410 5.63 32.21 37.10
CA ILE A 410 5.62 30.96 37.86
C ILE A 410 5.57 29.81 36.85
N ILE A 411 6.45 28.83 37.02
CA ILE A 411 6.69 27.78 36.04
C ILE A 411 6.60 26.43 36.75
N PRO A 412 5.69 25.53 36.32
CA PRO A 412 5.56 24.20 36.90
C PRO A 412 6.59 23.23 36.30
N SER A 413 7.32 22.52 37.16
CA SER A 413 8.25 21.45 36.74
C SER A 413 7.56 20.31 36.01
N SER A 414 6.29 20.03 36.33
CA SER A 414 5.50 18.98 35.70
C SER A 414 5.19 19.20 34.22
N LEU A 415 5.20 20.46 33.74
CA LEU A 415 4.93 20.78 32.33
C LEU A 415 6.20 21.18 31.56
N MET A 416 7.25 21.60 32.26
CA MET A 416 8.43 22.19 31.65
C MET A 416 9.68 21.74 32.39
N LEU A 417 10.52 20.97 31.70
CA LEU A 417 11.81 20.55 32.21
C LEU A 417 12.81 21.72 32.23
N GLU A 418 13.93 21.54 32.93
CA GLU A 418 14.96 22.58 33.10
C GLU A 418 15.58 23.05 31.77
N ASN A 419 15.79 22.14 30.82
CA ASN A 419 16.26 22.50 29.47
C ASN A 419 15.22 23.34 28.72
N ASP A 420 13.95 22.95 28.80
CA ASP A 420 12.86 23.67 28.15
C ASP A 420 12.65 25.04 28.79
N LEU A 421 12.79 25.15 30.12
CA LEU A 421 12.79 26.42 30.85
C LEU A 421 13.83 27.39 30.26
N LEU A 422 15.06 26.91 30.04
CA LEU A 422 16.11 27.78 29.49
C LEU A 422 15.82 28.18 28.05
N MET A 423 15.38 27.24 27.22
CA MET A 423 15.10 27.47 25.80
C MET A 423 13.87 28.35 25.55
N GLN A 424 12.86 28.20 26.40
CA GLN A 424 11.57 28.84 26.20
C GLN A 424 11.44 30.15 26.98
N GLU A 425 11.81 30.14 28.26
CA GLU A 425 11.50 31.21 29.21
C GLU A 425 12.67 32.17 29.42
N TYR A 426 13.86 31.63 29.59
CA TYR A 426 15.08 32.41 29.80
C TYR A 426 15.67 32.98 28.49
N HIS A 427 15.47 32.28 27.37
CA HIS A 427 16.13 32.59 26.10
C HIS A 427 15.97 34.05 25.64
N MET A 428 14.77 34.61 25.73
CA MET A 428 14.50 36.00 25.32
C MET A 428 15.26 37.04 26.16
N TYR A 429 15.48 36.76 27.45
CA TYR A 429 16.28 37.62 28.31
C TYR A 429 17.76 37.50 27.95
N HIS A 430 18.26 36.28 27.79
CA HIS A 430 19.64 36.00 27.42
C HIS A 430 20.03 36.64 26.09
N GLU A 431 19.23 36.43 25.04
CA GLU A 431 19.44 36.98 23.71
C GLU A 431 19.46 38.52 23.73
N MET A 432 18.52 39.14 24.46
CA MET A 432 18.47 40.59 24.60
C MET A 432 19.74 41.17 25.24
N CYS A 433 20.25 40.53 26.30
CA CYS A 433 21.49 40.98 26.95
C CYS A 433 22.70 40.85 26.02
N LEU A 434 22.81 39.76 25.26
CA LEU A 434 23.88 39.54 24.29
C LEU A 434 23.82 40.51 23.10
N GLN A 435 22.62 40.78 22.57
CA GLN A 435 22.45 41.72 21.46
C GLN A 435 22.83 43.14 21.86
N LYS A 436 22.47 43.56 23.08
CA LYS A 436 22.77 44.89 23.62
C LYS A 436 24.17 45.02 24.22
N GLY A 437 24.90 43.92 24.37
CA GLY A 437 26.24 43.90 24.96
C GLY A 437 26.25 44.21 26.47
N TYR A 438 25.18 43.84 27.18
CA TYR A 438 25.10 44.06 28.63
C TYR A 438 25.68 42.89 29.39
N ASN A 439 26.48 43.15 30.43
CA ASN A 439 26.83 42.13 31.42
C ASN A 439 25.58 41.74 32.21
N PHE A 440 25.39 40.45 32.44
CA PHE A 440 24.16 39.93 33.01
C PHE A 440 24.41 38.69 33.86
N ASN A 441 23.45 38.38 34.73
CA ASN A 441 23.50 37.23 35.59
C ASN A 441 22.19 36.43 35.61
N LEU A 442 22.33 35.17 36.02
CA LEU A 442 21.27 34.25 36.38
C LEU A 442 21.62 33.70 37.77
N ILE A 443 20.78 34.02 38.76
CA ILE A 443 20.97 33.61 40.15
C ILE A 443 19.92 32.55 40.45
N SER A 444 20.38 31.32 40.60
CA SER A 444 19.56 30.20 41.07
C SER A 444 19.60 30.14 42.59
N VAL A 445 18.42 30.14 43.20
CA VAL A 445 18.24 30.06 44.65
C VAL A 445 17.40 28.81 44.94
N SER A 446 18.00 27.86 45.66
CA SER A 446 17.42 26.55 45.96
C SER A 446 17.82 26.10 47.36
N GLU A 447 16.95 25.38 48.07
CA GLU A 447 17.35 24.75 49.35
C GLU A 447 18.13 23.43 49.14
N VAL A 448 18.04 22.86 47.94
CA VAL A 448 18.71 21.61 47.57
C VAL A 448 19.57 21.90 46.34
N PRO A 449 20.83 21.44 46.28
CA PRO A 449 21.66 21.59 45.08
C PRO A 449 21.00 20.98 43.84
N SER A 450 20.79 21.77 42.78
CA SER A 450 20.30 21.28 41.48
C SER A 450 21.43 21.20 40.46
N GLU A 451 22.05 20.02 40.36
CA GLU A 451 23.12 19.76 39.39
C GLU A 451 22.62 19.74 37.96
N SER A 452 21.40 19.21 37.76
CA SER A 452 20.75 19.13 36.46
C SER A 452 20.56 20.53 35.87
N PHE A 453 20.23 21.53 36.70
CA PHE A 453 20.05 22.89 36.23
C PHE A 453 21.36 23.54 35.79
N ARG A 454 22.45 23.30 36.53
CA ARG A 454 23.80 23.76 36.16
C ARG A 454 24.22 23.24 34.78
N ILE A 455 24.05 21.94 34.58
CA ILE A 455 24.38 21.27 33.32
C ILE A 455 23.52 21.84 32.20
N ALA A 456 22.21 22.00 32.44
CA ALA A 456 21.29 22.61 31.50
C ALA A 456 21.72 24.02 31.09
N VAL A 457 22.24 24.85 32.01
CA VAL A 457 22.76 26.19 31.71
C VAL A 457 24.00 26.13 30.82
N VAL A 458 24.96 25.25 31.12
CA VAL A 458 26.17 25.08 30.30
C VAL A 458 25.81 24.57 28.90
N ASP A 459 24.93 23.57 28.82
CA ASP A 459 24.41 23.01 27.57
C ASP A 459 23.66 24.07 26.74
N TYR A 460 22.83 24.87 27.39
CA TYR A 460 22.10 25.97 26.75
C TYR A 460 23.04 27.02 26.17
N VAL A 461 24.03 27.50 26.94
CA VAL A 461 24.97 28.53 26.49
C VAL A 461 25.80 28.01 25.33
N ASN A 462 26.31 26.77 25.42
CA ASN A 462 27.09 26.17 24.34
C ASN A 462 26.24 25.95 23.09
N SER A 463 25.06 25.34 23.20
CA SER A 463 24.21 25.05 22.04
C SER A 463 23.72 26.30 21.28
N LYS A 464 23.47 27.42 21.98
CA LYS A 464 22.96 28.64 21.35
C LYS A 464 24.03 29.66 20.95
N CYS A 465 25.12 29.75 21.70
CA CYS A 465 26.12 30.80 21.49
C CYS A 465 27.39 30.32 20.78
N HIS A 466 27.66 29.01 20.72
CA HIS A 466 28.92 28.47 20.17
C HIS A 466 29.13 28.83 18.69
N GLU A 467 28.07 28.94 17.89
CA GLU A 467 28.20 29.30 16.48
C GLU A 467 28.74 30.73 16.31
N SER A 468 28.18 31.69 17.04
CA SER A 468 28.44 33.13 16.89
C SER A 468 29.53 33.68 17.81
N HIS A 469 29.82 33.00 18.93
CA HIS A 469 30.75 33.48 19.95
C HIS A 469 31.79 32.42 20.30
N GLN A 470 32.99 32.87 20.64
CA GLN A 470 33.98 32.10 21.40
C GLN A 470 33.63 32.21 22.88
N ILE A 471 33.50 31.07 23.56
CA ILE A 471 32.98 31.00 24.92
C ILE A 471 34.08 30.50 25.85
N HIS A 472 34.40 31.30 26.87
CA HIS A 472 35.28 30.85 27.94
C HIS A 472 34.52 30.70 29.24
N LEU A 473 34.78 29.60 29.95
CA LEU A 473 34.17 29.26 31.22
C LEU A 473 35.23 29.26 32.33
N GLN A 474 34.88 29.88 33.46
CA GLN A 474 35.54 29.72 34.74
C GLN A 474 34.49 29.24 35.76
N TYR A 475 34.83 28.27 36.60
CA TYR A 475 33.93 27.78 37.64
C TYR A 475 34.65 27.71 39.00
N VAL A 476 34.16 28.50 39.95
CA VAL A 476 34.72 28.58 41.30
C VAL A 476 33.64 28.35 42.35
N PHE A 477 34.04 27.78 43.48
CA PHE A 477 33.21 27.67 44.67
C PHE A 477 33.80 28.57 45.77
N LEU A 478 33.00 29.52 46.26
CA LEU A 478 33.41 30.50 47.26
C LEU A 478 32.72 30.18 48.58
N SER A 479 33.50 30.06 49.65
CA SER A 479 33.00 29.84 51.01
C SER A 479 33.58 30.90 51.95
N GLU A 480 32.80 31.30 52.95
CA GLU A 480 33.28 32.16 54.05
C GLU A 480 33.93 31.36 55.18
N GLU A 481 33.61 30.06 55.27
CA GLU A 481 34.08 29.17 56.34
C GLU A 481 35.32 28.34 55.92
N MET A 482 35.53 28.15 54.61
CA MET A 482 36.57 27.29 54.03
C MET A 482 37.32 28.01 52.89
N PRO A 483 38.55 27.61 52.55
CA PRO A 483 39.27 28.18 51.41
C PRO A 483 38.48 27.97 50.11
N SER A 484 38.44 29.01 49.28
CA SER A 484 37.75 28.99 47.98
C SER A 484 38.41 28.00 47.01
N GLN A 485 37.62 27.27 46.25
CA GLN A 485 38.08 26.15 45.41
C GLN A 485 37.81 26.40 43.93
N ASP A 486 38.78 26.05 43.08
CA ASP A 486 38.60 26.05 41.62
C ASP A 486 38.06 24.68 41.21
N MET A 487 36.83 24.68 40.73
CA MET A 487 36.10 23.45 40.44
C MET A 487 36.59 22.77 39.15
N LEU A 488 37.39 23.46 38.32
CA LEU A 488 37.89 22.96 37.04
C LEU A 488 39.26 22.26 37.13
N LEU A 489 40.02 22.38 38.23
CA LEU A 489 41.36 21.79 38.40
C LEU A 489 41.34 20.33 38.84
N LYS A 490 41.86 19.37 38.05
CA LYS A 490 41.96 17.94 38.45
C LYS A 490 42.72 17.75 39.78
N THR A 491 42.17 16.93 40.68
CA THR A 491 42.68 16.69 42.05
C THR A 491 44.06 16.03 41.93
N GLY A 492 45.12 16.77 42.24
CA GLY A 492 46.50 16.28 42.12
C GLY A 492 47.56 17.37 41.90
N HIS A 493 47.16 18.60 41.54
CA HIS A 493 48.04 19.78 41.58
C HIS A 493 47.80 20.58 42.87
N GLU A 494 48.89 21.13 43.41
CA GLU A 494 49.04 21.76 44.72
C GLU A 494 47.83 22.60 45.18
N LEU A 495 47.33 22.29 46.39
CA LEU A 495 46.10 22.80 47.01
C LEU A 495 46.19 24.25 47.55
N ASP A 496 47.19 25.04 47.16
CA ASP A 496 47.55 26.29 47.87
C ASP A 496 47.39 27.59 47.06
N ASN A 497 46.65 27.57 45.96
CA ASN A 497 46.27 28.82 45.27
C ASN A 497 44.92 29.33 45.79
N GLU A 498 44.97 30.21 46.79
CA GLU A 498 43.81 31.04 47.16
C GLU A 498 43.32 31.81 45.92
N ILE A 499 42.05 31.61 45.55
CA ILE A 499 41.43 32.32 44.43
C ILE A 499 41.32 33.80 44.77
N LYS A 500 42.07 34.64 44.04
CA LYS A 500 41.97 36.10 44.18
C LYS A 500 40.80 36.63 43.36
N LEU A 501 39.90 37.32 44.05
CA LEU A 501 38.77 38.04 43.46
C LEU A 501 39.16 39.51 43.28
N LYS A 502 39.21 39.99 42.03
CA LYS A 502 39.44 41.41 41.74
C LYS A 502 38.15 42.03 41.19
N ILE A 503 37.58 42.96 41.96
CA ILE A 503 36.36 43.68 41.60
C ILE A 503 36.75 44.89 40.75
N GLU A 504 36.55 44.81 39.44
CA GLU A 504 36.80 45.91 38.51
C GLU A 504 35.57 46.81 38.34
N GLN A 505 35.67 47.89 37.53
CA GLN A 505 34.57 48.85 37.36
C GLN A 505 33.28 48.20 36.83
N ASP A 506 33.36 47.31 35.84
CA ASP A 506 32.17 46.71 35.18
C ASP A 506 32.16 45.17 35.20
N SER A 507 33.13 44.53 35.84
CA SER A 507 33.30 43.07 35.84
C SER A 507 33.98 42.51 37.09
N LEU A 508 33.70 41.23 37.36
CA LEU A 508 34.44 40.42 38.32
C LEU A 508 35.54 39.63 37.59
N GLU A 509 36.79 39.84 37.97
CA GLU A 509 37.93 39.02 37.53
C GLU A 509 38.22 37.92 38.58
N LEU A 510 38.30 36.68 38.09
CA LEU A 510 38.57 35.49 38.87
C LEU A 510 39.94 34.95 38.46
N ASP A 511 40.87 34.87 39.40
CA ASP A 511 42.16 34.22 39.21
C ASP A 511 42.00 32.69 39.31
N SER A 512 41.33 32.11 38.32
CA SER A 512 41.00 30.68 38.24
C SER A 512 41.15 30.14 36.81
N THR A 513 41.16 28.82 36.69
CA THR A 513 41.35 28.10 35.43
C THR A 513 40.27 28.51 34.43
N ARG A 514 40.70 28.94 33.24
CA ARG A 514 39.82 29.34 32.14
C ARG A 514 39.85 28.26 31.06
N ILE A 515 38.69 27.69 30.75
CA ILE A 515 38.53 26.68 29.70
C ILE A 515 37.75 27.29 28.54
N GLU A 516 38.16 27.02 27.31
CA GLU A 516 37.38 27.33 26.12
C GLU A 516 36.41 26.19 25.80
N LEU A 517 35.12 26.50 25.67
CA LEU A 517 34.10 25.52 25.31
C LEU A 517 34.15 25.24 23.81
N MET A 518 34.81 24.13 23.43
CA MET A 518 34.75 23.57 22.08
C MET A 518 33.53 22.63 22.01
N GLY A 519 32.74 22.71 20.94
CA GLY A 519 31.37 22.18 20.80
C GLY A 519 31.01 20.77 21.31
N ASP A 520 31.96 19.91 21.71
CA ASP A 520 31.73 18.60 22.32
C ASP A 520 31.60 18.66 23.87
N LEU A 521 30.37 18.77 24.36
CA LEU A 521 29.99 18.82 25.78
C LEU A 521 30.21 17.53 26.58
N LYS A 522 30.49 16.40 25.93
CA LYS A 522 30.64 15.09 26.60
C LYS A 522 31.82 15.04 27.59
N ASN A 523 32.83 15.88 27.35
CA ASN A 523 33.99 15.99 28.24
C ASN A 523 33.77 16.99 29.39
N LEU A 524 32.83 17.94 29.27
CA LEU A 524 32.54 18.93 30.31
C LEU A 524 31.57 18.41 31.36
N SER A 525 30.59 17.61 30.95
CA SER A 525 29.62 16.96 31.85
C SER A 525 30.31 16.02 32.83
N SER A 526 31.36 15.30 32.42
CA SER A 526 32.17 14.48 33.34
C SER A 526 33.01 15.32 34.31
N ILE A 527 33.58 16.45 33.88
CA ILE A 527 34.37 17.35 34.74
C ILE A 527 33.48 18.07 35.77
N ILE A 528 32.26 18.44 35.39
CA ILE A 528 31.30 19.16 36.25
C ILE A 528 30.58 18.20 37.22
N ASN A 529 30.37 16.94 36.86
CA ASN A 529 29.61 15.97 37.67
C ASN A 529 30.42 15.32 38.81
N ASP A 530 31.74 15.12 38.64
CA ASP A 530 32.52 14.28 39.56
C ASP A 530 32.78 14.90 40.97
N ARG A 531 32.34 16.13 41.25
CA ARG A 531 32.90 16.94 42.37
C ARG A 531 31.95 17.47 43.42
N ASN A 532 30.69 17.06 43.41
CA ASN A 532 29.68 17.69 44.25
C ASN A 532 29.32 16.94 45.55
N GLN A 533 29.95 15.82 45.87
CA GLN A 533 29.46 14.97 46.97
C GLN A 533 29.59 15.58 48.38
N THR A 534 30.21 16.75 48.57
CA THR A 534 30.29 17.41 49.90
C THR A 534 30.47 18.94 49.80
N LEU A 535 29.58 19.67 49.13
CA LEU A 535 29.63 21.13 49.17
C LEU A 535 29.02 21.65 50.50
N MET A 536 29.90 22.16 51.37
CA MET A 536 29.57 22.90 52.60
C MET A 536 29.00 24.30 52.29
N SER A 537 28.72 25.13 53.30
CA SER A 537 28.15 26.48 53.15
C SER A 537 28.98 27.38 52.21
N GLY A 538 28.38 27.86 51.13
CA GLY A 538 29.05 28.72 50.13
C GLY A 538 28.21 28.96 48.88
N ILE A 539 28.81 29.62 47.88
CA ILE A 539 28.18 29.90 46.58
C ILE A 539 28.99 29.31 45.42
N GLY A 540 28.30 28.76 44.43
CA GLY A 540 28.90 28.38 43.15
C GLY A 540 28.84 29.54 42.17
N VAL A 541 29.96 29.89 41.52
CA VAL A 541 30.01 30.98 40.53
C VAL A 541 30.59 30.45 39.22
N LEU A 542 29.76 30.38 38.19
CA LEU A 542 30.16 30.12 36.82
C LEU A 542 30.22 31.44 36.06
N LYS A 543 31.40 31.81 35.56
CA LYS A 543 31.59 32.99 34.73
C LYS A 543 31.82 32.55 33.28
N PHE A 544 30.93 32.99 32.40
CA PHE A 544 31.03 32.85 30.96
C PHE A 544 31.48 34.16 30.34
N GLN A 545 32.56 34.13 29.57
CA GLN A 545 33.03 35.26 28.79
C GLN A 545 32.75 34.98 27.31
N LEU A 546 31.86 35.77 26.72
CA LEU A 546 31.35 35.58 25.36
C LEU A 546 31.97 36.64 24.44
N LEU A 547 32.87 36.20 23.55
CA LEU A 547 33.51 37.05 22.54
C LEU A 547 32.88 36.77 21.18
N ARG A 548 32.43 37.80 20.45
CA ARG A 548 31.91 37.62 19.08
C ARG A 548 33.05 37.21 18.15
N LYS A 549 32.86 36.16 17.36
CA LYS A 549 33.87 35.69 16.41
C LYS A 549 34.16 36.73 15.31
N ASP A 550 33.15 37.53 14.95
CA ASP A 550 33.25 38.57 13.93
C ASP A 550 33.95 39.86 14.41
N ASP A 551 34.13 40.03 15.73
CA ASP A 551 34.68 41.25 16.33
C ASP A 551 35.70 40.89 17.42
N LEU A 552 36.91 40.51 16.98
CA LEU A 552 38.04 40.14 17.84
C LEU A 552 38.55 41.30 18.73
N LEU A 553 38.18 42.55 18.43
CA LEU A 553 38.50 43.74 19.23
C LEU A 553 37.33 44.19 20.13
N GLY A 554 36.17 43.55 19.99
CA GLY A 554 34.96 43.86 20.75
C GLY A 554 35.12 43.57 22.24
N ARG A 555 34.47 44.37 23.09
CA ARG A 555 34.42 44.11 24.52
C ARG A 555 33.67 42.79 24.78
N PRO A 556 34.22 41.87 25.60
CA PRO A 556 33.55 40.63 25.94
C PRO A 556 32.30 40.89 26.77
N VAL A 557 31.24 40.14 26.51
CA VAL A 557 30.03 40.15 27.37
C VAL A 557 30.21 39.10 28.46
N ASN A 558 30.12 39.52 29.72
CA ASN A 558 30.22 38.62 30.86
C ASN A 558 28.83 38.16 31.31
N PHE A 559 28.63 36.84 31.31
CA PHE A 559 27.47 36.18 31.89
C PHE A 559 27.86 35.44 33.17
N TYR A 560 27.20 35.75 34.27
CA TYR A 560 27.45 35.13 35.57
C TYR A 560 26.28 34.24 35.98
N PHE A 561 26.54 32.94 36.15
CA PHE A 561 25.58 32.03 36.74
C PHE A 561 25.98 31.74 38.20
N MET A 562 25.08 32.02 39.14
CA MET A 562 25.31 31.84 40.56
C MET A 562 24.35 30.82 41.16
N GLU A 563 24.89 29.95 42.00
CA GLU A 563 24.13 28.92 42.71
C GLU A 563 24.19 29.20 44.22
N ILE A 564 23.00 29.38 44.81
CA ILE A 564 22.83 29.58 46.24
C ILE A 564 22.00 28.40 46.76
N ASN A 565 22.69 27.47 47.41
CA ASN A 565 22.10 26.22 47.88
C ASN A 565 21.85 26.18 49.40
N ASP A 566 22.33 27.18 50.15
CA ASP A 566 22.32 27.17 51.62
C ASP A 566 21.50 28.33 52.21
N LYS A 567 20.76 28.03 53.28
CA LYS A 567 19.96 29.00 54.06
C LYS A 567 20.82 30.11 54.66
N LYS A 568 22.07 29.85 55.06
CA LYS A 568 22.98 30.92 55.52
C LYS A 568 23.27 31.92 54.41
N MET A 569 23.60 31.43 53.21
CA MET A 569 23.89 32.27 52.06
C MET A 569 22.64 33.00 51.53
N MET A 570 21.45 32.40 51.66
CA MET A 570 20.18 33.10 51.40
C MET A 570 19.97 34.29 52.33
N LYS A 571 20.37 34.20 53.61
CA LYS A 571 20.34 35.35 54.54
C LYS A 571 21.36 36.40 54.16
N THR A 572 22.59 36.02 53.80
CA THR A 572 23.59 36.98 53.28
C THR A 572 23.09 37.71 52.03
N LEU A 573 22.39 37.00 51.14
CA LEU A 573 21.70 37.61 50.00
C LEU A 573 20.59 38.55 50.47
N ASP A 574 19.73 38.14 51.40
CA ASP A 574 18.65 38.99 51.92
C ASP A 574 19.22 40.26 52.57
N ASP A 575 20.29 40.16 53.35
CA ASP A 575 20.96 41.28 53.99
C ASP A 575 21.52 42.25 52.95
N SER A 576 22.15 41.75 51.87
CA SER A 576 22.64 42.57 50.76
C SER A 576 21.52 43.29 50.00
N VAL A 577 20.30 42.76 50.03
CA VAL A 577 19.12 43.29 49.32
C VAL A 577 18.31 44.24 50.21
N ALA A 578 18.15 43.90 51.49
CA ALA A 578 17.29 44.58 52.45
C ALA A 578 18.00 45.76 53.12
N SER A 579 19.30 45.63 53.39
CA SER A 579 20.12 46.72 53.91
C SER A 579 20.87 47.37 52.74
N ASN A 580 20.59 48.63 52.45
CA ASN A 580 21.44 49.45 51.54
C ASN A 580 22.86 49.69 52.13
N GLN A 581 23.32 48.83 53.05
CA GLN A 581 24.61 48.89 53.72
C GLN A 581 25.56 47.94 53.01
N LEU A 582 26.81 48.37 52.79
CA LEU A 582 27.85 47.48 52.28
C LEU A 582 28.12 46.40 53.31
N THR A 583 27.60 45.20 53.07
CA THR A 583 28.00 43.98 53.77
C THR A 583 29.51 43.81 53.63
N SER A 584 30.22 43.60 54.74
CA SER A 584 31.68 43.45 54.75
C SER A 584 32.16 42.08 54.29
N SER A 585 31.25 41.13 54.04
CA SER A 585 31.62 39.79 53.62
C SER A 585 32.00 39.74 52.14
N PRO A 586 33.01 38.95 51.74
CA PRO A 586 33.43 38.84 50.33
C PRO A 586 32.28 38.42 49.40
N ILE A 587 31.42 37.49 49.84
CA ILE A 587 30.25 37.04 49.09
C ILE A 587 29.20 38.15 48.98
N GLY A 588 28.96 38.90 50.06
CA GLY A 588 28.05 40.05 50.03
C GLY A 588 28.53 41.17 49.08
N LEU A 589 29.85 41.40 48.98
CA LEU A 589 30.43 42.33 48.00
C LEU A 589 30.18 41.87 46.55
N ILE A 590 30.27 40.56 46.29
CA ILE A 590 29.96 39.99 44.97
C ILE A 590 28.48 40.19 44.63
N PHE A 591 27.57 39.92 45.56
CA PHE A 591 26.14 40.15 45.35
C PHE A 591 25.84 41.62 45.07
N ASN A 592 26.37 42.54 45.88
CA ASN A 592 26.20 43.97 45.67
C ASN A 592 26.71 44.41 44.29
N LYS A 593 27.87 43.93 43.88
CA LYS A 593 28.46 44.23 42.58
C LYS A 593 27.60 43.72 41.41
N LEU A 594 27.15 42.47 41.48
CA LEU A 594 26.33 41.88 40.42
C LEU A 594 24.96 42.55 40.34
N LEU A 595 24.34 42.85 41.49
CA LEU A 595 23.05 43.55 41.53
C LEU A 595 23.14 45.00 41.06
N SER A 596 24.27 45.67 41.28
CA SER A 596 24.45 47.06 40.84
C SER A 596 24.81 47.18 39.37
N ASP A 597 25.72 46.36 38.86
CA ASP A 597 26.41 46.61 37.58
C ASP A 597 26.00 45.67 36.46
N THR A 598 25.26 44.60 36.78
CA THR A 598 24.78 43.65 35.78
C THR A 598 23.26 43.57 35.77
N LYS A 599 22.69 43.14 34.65
CA LYS A 599 21.26 42.82 34.58
C LYS A 599 21.02 41.54 35.37
N SER A 600 20.08 41.56 36.31
CA SER A 600 19.81 40.41 37.17
C SER A 600 18.54 39.65 36.82
N PHE A 601 18.63 38.32 36.83
CA PHE A 601 17.52 37.38 36.73
C PHE A 601 17.61 36.39 37.89
N PHE A 602 16.57 36.32 38.71
CA PHE A 602 16.48 35.38 39.82
C PHE A 602 15.52 34.23 39.48
N LEU A 603 15.99 33.00 39.73
CA LEU A 603 15.20 31.79 39.65
C LEU A 603 15.12 31.16 41.04
N PHE A 604 13.91 31.04 41.57
CA PHE A 604 13.63 30.40 42.85
C PHE A 604 13.11 28.99 42.62
N HIS A 605 13.84 27.98 43.06
CA HIS A 605 13.37 26.60 43.07
C HIS A 605 12.54 26.38 44.33
N ILE A 606 11.22 26.27 44.17
CA ILE A 606 10.26 26.17 45.27
C ILE A 606 9.74 24.73 45.32
N ASP A 607 10.06 24.02 46.40
CA ASP A 607 9.54 22.68 46.68
C ASP A 607 8.21 22.79 47.44
N GLN A 608 7.09 22.37 46.83
CA GLN A 608 5.76 22.54 47.44
C GLN A 608 5.56 21.80 48.76
N THR A 609 6.44 20.85 49.07
CA THR A 609 6.35 19.96 50.24
C THR A 609 7.11 20.51 51.45
N LYS A 610 8.08 21.41 51.22
CA LYS A 610 8.99 21.92 52.25
C LYS A 610 8.66 23.35 52.68
N GLU A 611 9.25 23.75 53.80
CA GLU A 611 9.17 25.11 54.31
C GLU A 611 10.16 26.03 53.58
N ASN A 612 9.65 26.80 52.62
CA ASN A 612 10.43 27.72 51.79
C ASN A 612 10.33 29.19 52.25
N GLU A 613 10.03 29.45 53.53
CA GLU A 613 9.74 30.82 54.00
C GLU A 613 10.92 31.76 53.73
N ALA A 614 12.15 31.32 53.98
CA ALA A 614 13.35 32.10 53.68
C ALA A 614 13.49 32.46 52.19
N LEU A 615 13.24 31.52 51.27
CA LEU A 615 13.24 31.77 49.82
C LEU A 615 12.18 32.81 49.42
N LEU A 616 10.98 32.66 49.98
CA LEU A 616 9.84 33.52 49.67
C LEU A 616 10.03 34.94 50.22
N GLU A 617 10.62 35.09 51.41
CA GLU A 617 10.96 36.38 52.00
C GLU A 617 12.01 37.13 51.17
N VAL A 618 13.11 36.47 50.78
CA VAL A 618 14.11 37.01 49.86
C VAL A 618 13.46 37.48 48.55
N SER A 619 12.59 36.65 47.98
CA SER A 619 11.86 37.00 46.75
C SER A 619 11.00 38.25 46.91
N GLY A 620 10.43 38.46 48.10
CA GLY A 620 9.62 39.61 48.48
C GLY A 620 10.45 40.90 48.60
N ASN A 621 11.62 40.81 49.22
CA ASN A 621 12.53 41.94 49.39
C ASN A 621 13.14 42.40 48.05
N LEU A 622 13.50 41.46 47.18
CA LEU A 622 13.98 41.74 45.81
C LEU A 622 12.97 42.49 44.94
N ARG A 623 11.66 42.45 45.28
CA ARG A 623 10.62 43.21 44.57
C ARG A 623 10.87 44.73 44.61
N LYS A 624 11.54 45.21 45.65
CA LYS A 624 11.81 46.63 45.89
C LYS A 624 12.99 47.15 45.06
N LEU A 625 13.84 46.26 44.53
CA LEU A 625 15.01 46.63 43.74
C LEU A 625 14.64 46.96 42.29
N LYS A 626 15.37 47.93 41.73
CA LYS A 626 15.35 48.27 40.31
C LYS A 626 16.58 47.65 39.64
N ASN A 627 16.38 47.12 38.45
CA ASN A 627 17.46 46.52 37.66
C ASN A 627 18.39 47.63 37.10
N PHE A 628 19.65 47.28 36.82
CA PHE A 628 20.63 48.22 36.28
C PHE A 628 20.09 48.96 35.03
N ARG A 629 20.23 50.29 35.03
CA ARG A 629 19.92 51.18 33.91
C ARG A 629 21.17 51.98 33.58
N ILE A 630 21.68 51.82 32.36
CA ILE A 630 22.76 52.67 31.85
C ILE A 630 22.29 54.12 31.91
N LYS A 631 23.01 54.96 32.67
CA LYS A 631 22.79 56.41 32.65
C LYS A 631 23.05 56.88 31.22
N SER A 632 22.11 57.62 30.65
CA SER A 632 22.07 58.09 29.26
C SER A 632 23.24 58.99 28.82
N ASN A 633 24.31 59.12 29.61
CA ASN A 633 25.47 59.95 29.30
C ASN A 633 26.58 59.24 28.52
N ASP A 634 26.54 57.90 28.38
CA ASP A 634 27.58 57.16 27.63
C ASP A 634 27.28 56.95 26.14
N LYS A 635 26.23 57.59 25.60
CA LYS A 635 25.97 57.58 24.14
C LYS A 635 27.07 58.21 23.29
N ASN A 636 28.03 58.92 23.89
CA ASN A 636 29.17 59.51 23.17
C ASN A 636 30.46 58.66 23.23
N ARG A 637 30.42 57.43 23.77
CA ARG A 637 31.60 56.53 23.85
C ARG A 637 31.50 55.25 23.02
N LEU A 638 30.44 55.09 22.24
CA LEU A 638 30.20 53.96 21.33
C LEU A 638 29.90 54.46 19.91
N LEU A 639 30.86 55.21 19.36
CA LEU A 639 31.05 55.39 17.92
C LEU A 639 32.48 54.97 17.58
#